data_AF-A0A4R3NK30-F1
#
_entry.id   AF-A0A4R3NK30-F1
#
_cell.length_a   1.000
_cell.length_b   1.000
_cell.length_c   1.000
_cell.angle_alpha   90.00
_cell.angle_beta   90.00
_cell.angle_gamma   90.00
#
_symmetry.space_group_name_H-M   'P 1'
#
loop_
_entity.id
_entity.type
_entity.pdbx_description
1 polymer ?
#
loop_
_entity_poly.entity_id
_entity_poly.type
_entity_poly.pdbx_seq_one_letter_code
_entity_poly.pdbx_strand_id
1 'polypeptide(L)'
;MTKAEDRKAVRKAFLKFYRQWPTYGEDSDERAFAEWQALTAEERDAATSMLSGFLTFEAMHGRQVKFAASTYLKDRRWQGVPEGLSSASGPVNAATYGKAWMAERFARLGAPCARLPSLTRFQEWEIRQGHVDRNALWLERQRKMGWPHVNAMHEQAVVQPAKGARVSPEIALLGSAFEAVRVGSDEWDAWMREHAECGWPWLPDTGRHEWVYFPRLDGGKPSDALSAFFEKLEQMQGREAAE
;
A
#
# COMPACT_ATOMS: atom_id res chain seq x y z
N MET A 1 -21.26 13.57 -37.19
CA MET A 1 -20.64 12.23 -37.14
C MET A 1 -21.77 11.21 -37.15
N THR A 2 -21.73 10.26 -38.09
CA THR A 2 -22.82 9.30 -38.29
C THR A 2 -22.76 8.18 -37.25
N LYS A 3 -23.91 7.56 -36.93
CA LYS A 3 -24.01 6.42 -35.98
C LYS A 3 -23.08 5.24 -36.35
N ALA A 4 -22.69 5.12 -37.62
CA ALA A 4 -21.76 4.11 -38.11
C ALA A 4 -20.28 4.44 -37.80
N GLU A 5 -19.88 5.71 -37.88
CA GLU A 5 -18.54 6.17 -37.50
C GLU A 5 -18.28 5.95 -36.01
N ASP A 6 -19.30 6.21 -35.18
CA ASP A 6 -19.26 6.01 -33.74
C ASP A 6 -19.12 4.52 -33.37
N ARG A 7 -19.90 3.64 -34.03
CA ARG A 7 -19.80 2.18 -33.82
C ARG A 7 -18.41 1.62 -34.17
N LYS A 8 -17.77 2.14 -35.23
CA LYS A 8 -16.41 1.74 -35.62
C LYS A 8 -15.36 2.19 -34.61
N ALA A 9 -15.51 3.41 -34.07
CA ALA A 9 -14.64 3.92 -33.00
C ALA A 9 -14.75 3.08 -31.72
N VAL A 10 -15.99 2.76 -31.30
CA VAL A 10 -16.26 1.90 -30.13
C VAL A 10 -15.67 0.50 -30.31
N ARG A 11 -15.81 -0.11 -31.49
CA ARG A 11 -15.19 -1.42 -31.79
C ARG A 11 -13.67 -1.36 -31.76
N LYS A 12 -13.06 -0.28 -32.26
CA LYS A 12 -11.60 -0.10 -32.21
C LYS A 12 -11.10 0.04 -30.77
N ALA A 13 -11.79 0.82 -29.93
CA ALA A 13 -11.46 0.97 -28.51
C ALA A 13 -11.58 -0.38 -27.77
N PHE A 14 -12.67 -1.12 -28.03
CA PHE A 14 -12.85 -2.47 -27.50
C PHE A 14 -11.69 -3.39 -27.88
N LEU A 15 -11.30 -3.48 -29.16
CA LEU A 15 -10.23 -4.38 -29.58
C LEU A 15 -8.89 -4.02 -28.93
N LYS A 16 -8.63 -2.73 -28.63
CA LYS A 16 -7.44 -2.31 -27.89
C LYS A 16 -7.46 -2.84 -26.46
N PHE A 17 -8.59 -2.71 -25.77
CA PHE A 17 -8.80 -3.27 -24.43
C PHE A 17 -8.70 -4.81 -24.45
N TYR A 18 -9.43 -5.46 -25.35
CA TYR A 18 -9.60 -6.91 -25.39
C TYR A 18 -8.29 -7.66 -25.66
N ARG A 19 -7.38 -7.10 -26.46
CA ARG A 19 -6.03 -7.66 -26.69
C ARG A 19 -5.15 -7.71 -25.45
N GLN A 20 -5.45 -6.92 -24.42
CA GLN A 20 -4.73 -6.92 -23.15
C GLN A 20 -5.30 -7.95 -22.17
N TRP A 21 -6.41 -8.62 -22.54
CA TRP A 21 -7.07 -9.58 -21.68
C TRP A 21 -6.31 -10.93 -21.65
N PRO A 22 -6.11 -11.57 -20.49
CA PRO A 22 -5.29 -12.78 -20.38
C PRO A 22 -5.77 -13.97 -21.22
N THR A 23 -7.09 -14.14 -21.38
CA THR A 23 -7.68 -15.23 -22.17
C THR A 23 -7.99 -14.81 -23.62
N TYR A 24 -7.39 -13.71 -24.11
CA TYR A 24 -7.63 -13.22 -25.46
C TYR A 24 -7.35 -14.31 -26.50
N GLY A 25 -8.34 -14.59 -27.36
CA GLY A 25 -8.28 -15.64 -28.37
C GLY A 25 -8.88 -16.98 -27.93
N GLU A 26 -9.10 -17.17 -26.62
CA GLU A 26 -9.79 -18.34 -26.06
C GLU A 26 -11.26 -18.04 -25.73
N ASP A 27 -11.61 -16.78 -25.48
CA ASP A 27 -12.98 -16.35 -25.18
C ASP A 27 -13.68 -15.69 -26.38
N SER A 28 -15.01 -15.55 -26.27
CA SER A 28 -15.85 -15.05 -27.37
C SER A 28 -15.78 -13.53 -27.50
N ASP A 29 -15.09 -13.06 -28.53
CA ASP A 29 -15.04 -11.65 -28.96
C ASP A 29 -16.46 -11.04 -29.09
N GLU A 30 -17.38 -11.73 -29.76
CA GLU A 30 -18.75 -11.23 -29.95
C GLU A 30 -19.48 -11.00 -28.62
N ARG A 31 -19.34 -11.91 -27.65
CA ARG A 31 -19.94 -11.76 -26.32
C ARG A 31 -19.28 -10.63 -25.54
N ALA A 32 -17.95 -10.55 -25.54
CA ALA A 32 -17.23 -9.48 -24.86
C ALA A 32 -17.56 -8.11 -25.45
N PHE A 33 -17.74 -8.03 -26.77
CA PHE A 33 -18.13 -6.79 -27.42
C PHE A 33 -19.57 -6.39 -27.15
N ALA A 34 -20.50 -7.34 -27.02
CA ALA A 34 -21.87 -7.03 -26.60
C ALA A 34 -21.90 -6.37 -25.21
N GLU A 35 -21.15 -6.93 -24.26
CA GLU A 35 -21.02 -6.34 -22.91
C GLU A 35 -20.32 -4.96 -22.96
N TRP A 36 -19.30 -4.79 -23.80
CA TRP A 36 -18.64 -3.49 -24.01
C TRP A 36 -19.59 -2.42 -24.58
N GLN A 37 -20.52 -2.81 -25.46
CA GLN A 37 -21.52 -1.90 -26.02
C GLN A 37 -22.59 -1.52 -24.99
N ALA A 38 -22.88 -2.39 -24.03
CA ALA A 38 -23.82 -2.10 -22.94
C ALA A 38 -23.29 -1.05 -21.96
N LEU A 39 -21.97 -0.87 -21.87
CA LEU A 39 -21.34 0.16 -21.04
C LEU A 39 -21.48 1.57 -21.64
N THR A 40 -21.62 2.56 -20.77
CA THR A 40 -21.49 3.98 -21.11
C THR A 40 -20.05 4.33 -21.52
N ALA A 41 -19.84 5.52 -22.10
CA ALA A 41 -18.49 5.98 -22.45
C ALA A 41 -17.58 6.09 -21.22
N GLU A 42 -18.09 6.66 -20.12
CA GLU A 42 -17.37 6.80 -18.86
C GLU A 42 -17.02 5.43 -18.24
N GLU A 43 -17.95 4.47 -18.27
CA GLU A 43 -17.67 3.12 -17.78
C GLU A 43 -16.63 2.39 -18.62
N ARG A 44 -16.61 2.59 -19.95
CA ARG A 44 -15.57 2.01 -20.82
C ARG A 44 -14.19 2.60 -20.52
N ASP A 45 -14.13 3.90 -20.28
CA ASP A 45 -12.89 4.58 -19.93
C ASP A 45 -12.38 4.10 -18.56
N ALA A 46 -13.28 3.95 -17.57
CA ALA A 46 -12.95 3.38 -16.26
C ALA A 46 -12.49 1.93 -16.38
N ALA A 47 -13.21 1.09 -17.12
CA ALA A 47 -12.87 -0.31 -17.34
C ALA A 47 -11.48 -0.49 -17.97
N THR A 48 -11.12 0.38 -18.91
CA THR A 48 -9.80 0.40 -19.56
C THR A 48 -8.73 0.90 -18.60
N SER A 49 -8.98 2.02 -17.92
CA SER A 49 -8.02 2.66 -17.01
C SER A 49 -7.75 1.83 -15.76
N MET A 50 -8.64 0.93 -15.39
CA MET A 50 -8.46 0.07 -14.22
C MET A 50 -7.96 -1.33 -14.56
N LEU A 51 -7.84 -1.67 -15.86
CA LEU A 51 -7.51 -3.02 -16.29
C LEU A 51 -6.18 -3.52 -15.70
N SER A 52 -5.11 -2.73 -15.83
CA SER A 52 -3.80 -3.10 -15.28
C SER A 52 -3.88 -3.32 -13.77
N GLY A 53 -4.57 -2.43 -13.05
CA GLY A 53 -4.78 -2.53 -11.62
C GLY A 53 -5.53 -3.79 -11.21
N PHE A 54 -6.57 -4.13 -11.96
CA PHE A 54 -7.34 -5.34 -11.74
C PHE A 54 -6.50 -6.61 -11.95
N LEU A 55 -5.70 -6.67 -13.01
CA LEU A 55 -4.84 -7.83 -13.28
C LEU A 55 -3.77 -8.00 -12.19
N THR A 56 -3.15 -6.88 -11.76
CA THR A 56 -2.21 -6.88 -10.64
C THR A 56 -2.88 -7.32 -9.34
N PHE A 57 -4.08 -6.81 -9.06
CA PHE A 57 -4.86 -7.19 -7.87
C PHE A 57 -5.12 -8.70 -7.79
N GLU A 58 -5.60 -9.30 -8.89
CA GLU A 58 -5.86 -10.75 -8.93
C GLU A 58 -4.56 -11.57 -8.82
N ALA A 59 -3.50 -11.18 -9.51
CA ALA A 59 -2.20 -11.87 -9.47
C ALA A 59 -1.58 -11.87 -8.05
N MET A 60 -1.72 -10.78 -7.30
CA MET A 60 -1.28 -10.70 -5.91
C MET A 60 -2.10 -11.58 -4.97
N HIS A 61 -3.39 -11.79 -5.25
CA HIS A 61 -4.24 -12.78 -4.56
C HIS A 61 -3.95 -14.23 -4.98
N GLY A 62 -2.89 -14.48 -5.76
CA GLY A 62 -2.53 -15.81 -6.27
C GLY A 62 -3.52 -16.34 -7.32
N ARG A 63 -4.38 -15.46 -7.86
CA ARG A 63 -5.37 -15.82 -8.87
C ARG A 63 -4.86 -15.39 -10.23
N GLN A 64 -4.77 -16.34 -11.15
CA GLN A 64 -4.73 -15.98 -12.56
C GLN A 64 -6.16 -15.71 -13.03
N VAL A 65 -6.36 -14.61 -13.73
CA VAL A 65 -7.65 -14.30 -14.37
C VAL A 65 -7.86 -15.30 -15.52
N LYS A 66 -8.68 -16.32 -15.26
CA LYS A 66 -9.01 -17.40 -16.21
C LYS A 66 -10.43 -17.28 -16.79
N PHE A 67 -11.11 -16.16 -16.52
CA PHE A 67 -12.47 -15.93 -17.00
C PHE A 67 -12.48 -14.94 -18.17
N ALA A 68 -13.53 -15.00 -18.97
CA ALA A 68 -13.69 -14.21 -20.19
C ALA A 68 -13.80 -12.69 -19.91
N ALA A 69 -13.34 -11.87 -20.85
CA ALA A 69 -13.45 -10.41 -20.79
C ALA A 69 -14.91 -9.94 -20.63
N SER A 70 -15.86 -10.70 -21.20
CA SER A 70 -17.30 -10.47 -21.00
C SER A 70 -17.70 -10.44 -19.53
N THR A 71 -17.17 -11.32 -18.68
CA THR A 71 -17.46 -11.34 -17.24
C THR A 71 -16.90 -10.10 -16.53
N TYR A 72 -15.70 -9.65 -16.91
CA TYR A 72 -15.12 -8.42 -16.36
C TYR A 72 -15.98 -7.20 -16.64
N LEU A 73 -16.44 -7.08 -17.90
CA LEU A 73 -17.29 -6.00 -18.39
C LEU A 73 -18.69 -6.03 -17.76
N LYS A 74 -19.32 -7.20 -17.76
CA LYS A 74 -20.67 -7.41 -17.23
C LYS A 74 -20.76 -7.13 -15.73
N ASP A 75 -19.83 -7.67 -14.95
CA ASP A 75 -19.83 -7.56 -13.49
C ASP A 75 -19.18 -6.26 -13.00
N ARG A 76 -18.69 -5.40 -13.91
CA ARG A 76 -17.95 -4.17 -13.60
C ARG A 76 -16.79 -4.37 -12.60
N ARG A 77 -15.99 -5.43 -12.81
CA ARG A 77 -14.99 -5.89 -11.84
C ARG A 77 -13.95 -4.83 -11.44
N TRP A 78 -13.73 -3.81 -12.27
CA TRP A 78 -12.85 -2.67 -11.93
C TRP A 78 -13.31 -1.88 -10.71
N GLN A 79 -14.60 -1.90 -10.38
CA GLN A 79 -15.13 -1.19 -9.20
C GLN A 79 -14.67 -1.82 -7.88
N GLY A 80 -14.26 -3.09 -7.90
CA GLY A 80 -13.70 -3.78 -6.74
C GLY A 80 -12.20 -3.60 -6.55
N VAL A 81 -11.53 -2.87 -7.45
CA VAL A 81 -10.08 -2.63 -7.37
C VAL A 81 -9.81 -1.56 -6.32
N PRO A 82 -8.96 -1.83 -5.31
CA PRO A 82 -8.61 -0.85 -4.30
C PRO A 82 -8.03 0.45 -4.88
N GLU A 83 -8.33 1.57 -4.22
CA GLU A 83 -7.74 2.87 -4.56
C GLU A 83 -6.20 2.79 -4.50
N GLY A 84 -5.52 3.21 -5.57
CA GLY A 84 -4.06 3.15 -5.71
C GLY A 84 -3.53 2.19 -6.77
N LEU A 85 -4.38 1.31 -7.31
CA LEU A 85 -4.02 0.36 -8.39
C LEU A 85 -4.45 0.81 -9.80
N SER A 86 -5.14 1.93 -9.96
CA SER A 86 -5.49 2.47 -11.28
C SER A 86 -4.25 2.57 -12.17
N SER A 87 -4.39 2.34 -13.49
CA SER A 87 -3.26 2.33 -14.43
C SER A 87 -2.60 3.72 -14.56
N ALA A 88 -1.72 4.01 -13.62
CA ALA A 88 -0.55 4.82 -13.79
C ALA A 88 0.59 3.96 -13.25
N SER A 89 1.44 3.47 -14.14
CA SER A 89 2.64 2.65 -13.91
C SER A 89 3.70 3.39 -13.09
N GLY A 90 3.33 4.06 -12.01
CA GLY A 90 4.22 4.88 -11.22
C GLY A 90 3.72 5.06 -9.79
N PRO A 91 4.61 5.52 -8.91
CA PRO A 91 4.27 5.72 -7.51
C PRO A 91 3.03 6.61 -7.34
N VAL A 92 2.14 6.21 -6.43
CA VAL A 92 0.99 6.98 -5.97
C VAL A 92 1.46 8.04 -4.98
N ASN A 93 0.87 9.23 -5.01
CA ASN A 93 1.10 10.21 -3.93
C ASN A 93 0.10 9.96 -2.80
N ALA A 94 0.54 9.27 -1.74
CA ALA A 94 -0.28 8.93 -0.59
C ALA A 94 -0.41 10.11 0.38
N ALA A 95 -1.65 10.42 0.78
CA ALA A 95 -1.92 11.43 1.78
C ALA A 95 -1.28 11.08 3.13
N THR A 96 -0.74 12.07 3.83
CA THR A 96 -0.11 11.91 5.15
C THR A 96 -1.08 11.24 6.14
N TYR A 97 -0.57 10.25 6.87
CA TYR A 97 -1.32 9.35 7.74
C TYR A 97 -2.43 8.51 7.07
N GLY A 98 -2.58 8.54 5.74
CA GLY A 98 -3.50 7.67 5.01
C GLY A 98 -2.98 6.22 4.89
N LYS A 99 -3.83 5.30 4.43
CA LYS A 99 -3.51 3.86 4.30
C LYS A 99 -2.19 3.57 3.58
N ALA A 100 -2.03 4.10 2.36
CA ALA A 100 -0.83 3.89 1.57
C ALA A 100 0.42 4.53 2.22
N TRP A 101 0.26 5.67 2.88
CA TRP A 101 1.35 6.33 3.61
C TRP A 101 1.78 5.50 4.82
N MET A 102 0.82 4.94 5.56
CA MET A 102 1.10 4.04 6.68
C MET A 102 1.75 2.74 6.22
N ALA A 103 1.33 2.17 5.09
CA ALA A 103 1.97 0.98 4.52
C ALA A 103 3.42 1.24 4.11
N GLU A 104 3.70 2.38 3.46
CA GLU A 104 5.07 2.81 3.16
C GLU A 104 5.92 2.99 4.42
N ARG A 105 5.34 3.59 5.47
CA ARG A 105 6.00 3.72 6.77
C ARG A 105 6.36 2.35 7.36
N PHE A 106 5.43 1.39 7.35
CA PHE A 106 5.73 0.04 7.84
C PHE A 106 6.74 -0.70 6.98
N ALA A 107 6.67 -0.60 5.65
CA ALA A 107 7.66 -1.19 4.76
C ALA A 107 9.08 -0.68 5.09
N ARG A 108 9.22 0.62 5.39
CA ARG A 108 10.49 1.20 5.83
C ARG A 108 10.90 0.76 7.24
N LEU A 109 9.96 0.53 8.16
CA LEU A 109 10.24 0.01 9.50
C LEU A 109 10.69 -1.46 9.49
N GLY A 110 10.17 -2.25 8.55
CA GLY A 110 10.59 -3.64 8.34
C GLY A 110 12.02 -3.78 7.83
N ALA A 111 12.62 -2.70 7.31
CA ALA A 111 14.03 -2.71 6.92
C ALA A 111 14.95 -2.82 8.16
N PRO A 112 16.15 -3.42 8.01
CA PRO A 112 17.10 -3.52 9.11
C PRO A 112 17.43 -2.16 9.73
N CYS A 113 17.52 -2.12 11.06
CA CYS A 113 17.97 -0.94 11.80
C CYS A 113 19.32 -0.48 11.24
N ALA A 114 19.43 0.81 10.92
CA ALA A 114 20.68 1.43 10.54
C ALA A 114 21.73 1.25 11.63
N ARG A 115 23.00 1.14 11.23
CA ARG A 115 24.10 1.01 12.17
C ARG A 115 24.18 2.26 13.05
N LEU A 116 23.91 2.10 14.34
CA LEU A 116 23.98 3.20 15.29
C LEU A 116 25.45 3.53 15.62
N PRO A 117 25.77 4.82 15.85
CA PRO A 117 27.06 5.19 16.41
C PRO A 117 27.27 4.53 17.77
N SER A 118 28.53 4.30 18.15
CA SER A 118 28.90 3.87 19.50
C SER A 118 28.39 4.86 20.56
N LEU A 119 28.23 4.37 21.79
CA LEU A 119 27.90 5.23 22.92
C LEU A 119 29.01 6.27 23.14
N THR A 120 28.62 7.48 23.52
CA THR A 120 29.59 8.51 23.89
C THR A 120 30.22 8.16 25.25
N ARG A 121 31.41 8.69 25.54
CA ARG A 121 32.05 8.51 26.86
C ARG A 121 31.14 8.92 28.02
N PHE A 122 30.34 9.96 27.81
CA PHE A 122 29.37 10.44 28.78
C PHE A 122 28.24 9.43 29.00
N GLN A 123 27.64 8.90 27.93
CA GLN A 123 26.60 7.86 28.02
C GLN A 123 27.10 6.60 28.71
N GLU A 124 28.32 6.16 28.40
CA GLU A 124 28.92 5.03 29.11
C GLU A 124 29.15 5.31 30.59
N TRP A 125 29.52 6.54 30.93
CA TRP A 125 29.67 6.96 32.31
C TRP A 125 28.31 6.97 33.04
N GLU A 126 27.25 7.50 32.43
CA GLU A 126 25.89 7.49 33.01
C GLU A 126 25.39 6.07 33.27
N ILE A 127 25.63 5.14 32.33
CA ILE A 127 25.31 3.72 32.52
C ILE A 127 26.12 3.13 33.68
N ARG A 128 27.41 3.43 33.76
CA ARG A 128 28.29 2.95 34.84
C ARG A 128 27.88 3.47 36.23
N GLN A 129 27.33 4.69 36.30
CA GLN A 129 26.78 5.25 37.54
C GLN A 129 25.37 4.75 37.86
N GLY A 130 24.75 3.96 36.97
CA GLY A 130 23.37 3.47 37.14
C GLY A 130 22.31 4.55 36.95
N HIS A 131 22.67 5.71 36.39
CA HIS A 131 21.72 6.80 36.13
C HIS A 131 20.80 6.50 34.94
N VAL A 132 21.28 5.68 33.99
CA VAL A 132 20.57 5.33 32.77
C VAL A 132 20.70 3.82 32.52
N ASP A 133 19.58 3.16 32.25
CA ASP A 133 19.59 1.77 31.80
C ASP A 133 20.13 1.66 30.36
N ARG A 134 21.05 0.71 30.13
CA ARG A 134 21.70 0.54 28.82
C ARG A 134 20.70 0.15 27.73
N ASN A 135 19.74 -0.72 28.04
CA ASN A 135 18.77 -1.19 27.05
C ASN A 135 17.79 -0.09 26.69
N ALA A 136 17.28 0.65 27.68
CA ALA A 136 16.43 1.81 27.48
C ALA A 136 17.13 2.88 26.61
N LEU A 137 18.41 3.18 26.90
CA LEU A 137 19.19 4.09 26.06
C LEU A 137 19.36 3.58 24.63
N TRP A 138 19.59 2.27 24.47
CA TRP A 138 19.73 1.68 23.14
C TRP A 138 18.45 1.75 22.32
N LEU A 139 17.30 1.41 22.92
CA LEU A 139 15.99 1.54 22.29
C LEU A 139 15.71 3.00 21.91
N GLU A 140 15.97 3.95 22.80
CA GLU A 140 15.81 5.38 22.50
C GLU A 140 16.68 5.83 21.31
N ARG A 141 17.93 5.35 21.24
CA ARG A 141 18.81 5.62 20.11
C ARG A 141 18.32 4.96 18.82
N GLN A 142 17.79 3.74 18.89
CA GLN A 142 17.18 3.05 17.75
C GLN A 142 15.97 3.83 17.22
N ARG A 143 15.10 4.34 18.09
CA ARG A 143 13.98 5.19 17.69
C ARG A 143 14.45 6.44 16.94
N LYS A 144 15.47 7.12 17.46
CA LYS A 144 15.98 8.38 16.90
C LYS A 144 16.81 8.23 15.64
N MET A 145 17.52 7.12 15.47
CA MET A 145 18.56 7.00 14.43
C MET A 145 18.51 5.70 13.63
N GLY A 146 17.74 4.70 14.08
CA GLY A 146 17.67 3.38 13.47
C GLY A 146 16.93 3.37 12.14
N TRP A 147 15.96 4.28 11.95
CA TRP A 147 15.20 4.39 10.69
C TRP A 147 15.17 5.83 10.16
N PRO A 148 16.30 6.36 9.64
CA PRO A 148 16.39 7.74 9.16
C PRO A 148 15.32 8.11 8.11
N HIS A 149 14.96 7.17 7.23
CA HIS A 149 13.92 7.38 6.23
C HIS A 149 12.53 7.54 6.85
N VAL A 150 12.23 6.78 7.91
CA VAL A 150 10.96 6.91 8.65
C VAL A 150 10.94 8.22 9.41
N ASN A 151 12.05 8.60 10.03
CA ASN A 151 12.17 9.86 10.76
C ASN A 151 12.03 11.08 9.83
N ALA A 152 12.63 11.05 8.63
CA ALA A 152 12.44 12.08 7.62
C ALA A 152 10.97 12.15 7.13
N MET A 153 10.33 10.99 6.98
CA MET A 153 8.91 10.90 6.61
C MET A 153 7.99 11.50 7.70
N HIS A 154 8.34 11.31 8.98
CA HIS A 154 7.63 11.92 10.13
C HIS A 154 7.86 13.42 10.21
N GLU A 155 9.10 13.88 10.05
CA GLU A 155 9.40 15.32 10.02
C GLU A 155 8.63 16.01 8.89
N GLN A 156 8.59 15.40 7.70
CA GLN A 156 7.80 15.92 6.59
C GLN A 156 6.30 15.94 6.89
N ALA A 157 5.77 14.93 7.57
CA ALA A 157 4.35 14.89 7.96
C ALA A 157 3.98 16.07 8.86
N VAL A 158 4.87 16.50 9.75
CA VAL A 158 4.66 17.65 10.64
C VAL A 158 4.83 18.97 9.90
N VAL A 159 5.91 19.13 9.11
CA VAL A 159 6.26 20.41 8.48
C VAL A 159 5.44 20.69 7.22
N GLN A 160 5.13 19.65 6.43
CA GLN A 160 4.44 19.75 5.14
C GLN A 160 3.40 18.62 4.97
N PRO A 161 2.34 18.55 5.80
CA PRO A 161 1.36 17.46 5.78
C PRO A 161 0.67 17.29 4.42
N ALA A 162 0.49 18.36 3.65
CA ALA A 162 -0.12 18.32 2.32
C ALA A 162 0.76 17.64 1.25
N LYS A 163 2.07 17.48 1.51
CA LYS A 163 3.01 16.91 0.52
C LYS A 163 2.79 15.41 0.30
N GLY A 164 2.39 14.68 1.34
CA GLY A 164 2.20 13.23 1.26
C GLY A 164 3.50 12.45 1.02
N ALA A 165 3.41 11.21 0.60
CA ALA A 165 4.57 10.37 0.25
C ALA A 165 4.36 9.67 -1.09
N ARG A 166 5.45 9.51 -1.85
CA ARG A 166 5.46 8.68 -3.07
C ARG A 166 5.55 7.22 -2.63
N VAL A 167 4.53 6.43 -2.93
CA VAL A 167 4.40 5.04 -2.52
C VAL A 167 4.24 4.17 -3.76
N SER A 168 4.92 3.03 -3.82
CA SER A 168 4.75 2.11 -4.96
C SER A 168 3.32 1.55 -5.00
N PRO A 169 2.75 1.24 -6.18
CA PRO A 169 1.41 0.66 -6.27
C PRO A 169 1.23 -0.61 -5.42
N GLU A 170 2.28 -1.43 -5.31
CA GLU A 170 2.31 -2.68 -4.56
C GLU A 170 2.17 -2.43 -3.05
N ILE A 171 2.95 -1.50 -2.50
CA ILE A 171 2.87 -1.11 -1.08
C ILE A 171 1.52 -0.42 -0.80
N ALA A 172 1.04 0.43 -1.71
CA ALA A 172 -0.26 1.06 -1.58
C ALA A 172 -1.39 0.02 -1.50
N LEU A 173 -1.32 -1.04 -2.30
CA LEU A 173 -2.27 -2.14 -2.24
C LEU A 173 -2.19 -2.91 -0.91
N LEU A 174 -1.00 -3.23 -0.40
CA LEU A 174 -0.89 -3.88 0.92
C LEU A 174 -1.57 -3.05 2.01
N GLY A 175 -1.42 -1.72 1.93
CA GLY A 175 -2.10 -0.77 2.81
C GLY A 175 -3.62 -0.73 2.67
N SER A 176 -4.19 -1.17 1.55
CA SER A 176 -5.65 -1.10 1.33
C SER A 176 -6.46 -1.87 2.39
N ALA A 177 -5.89 -2.96 2.90
CA ALA A 177 -6.45 -3.81 3.95
C ALA A 177 -6.27 -3.25 5.36
N PHE A 178 -5.60 -2.10 5.52
CA PHE A 178 -5.43 -1.48 6.83
C PHE A 178 -6.77 -0.94 7.35
N GLU A 179 -6.90 -0.97 8.67
CA GLU A 179 -8.08 -0.50 9.39
C GLU A 179 -7.80 0.84 10.07
N ALA A 180 -8.84 1.66 10.16
CA ALA A 180 -8.77 2.94 10.84
C ALA A 180 -8.73 2.71 12.35
N VAL A 181 -7.71 3.25 13.01
CA VAL A 181 -7.52 3.25 14.45
C VAL A 181 -7.63 4.68 14.95
N ARG A 182 -8.47 4.90 15.96
CA ARG A 182 -8.65 6.21 16.56
C ARG A 182 -7.46 6.54 17.45
N VAL A 183 -6.91 7.74 17.32
CA VAL A 183 -5.83 8.22 18.20
C VAL A 183 -6.33 8.23 19.64
N GLY A 184 -5.57 7.61 20.56
CA GLY A 184 -5.92 7.47 21.97
C GLY A 184 -6.93 6.36 22.31
N SER A 185 -7.24 5.46 21.36
CA SER A 185 -7.97 4.22 21.64
C SER A 185 -7.08 3.14 22.26
N ASP A 186 -7.69 2.08 22.77
CA ASP A 186 -6.96 0.91 23.28
C ASP A 186 -6.12 0.24 22.17
N GLU A 187 -6.64 0.20 20.94
CA GLU A 187 -5.91 -0.29 19.77
C GLU A 187 -4.70 0.60 19.46
N TRP A 188 -4.84 1.92 19.56
CA TRP A 188 -3.73 2.87 19.39
C TRP A 188 -2.62 2.63 20.43
N ASP A 189 -2.99 2.41 21.69
CA ASP A 189 -2.03 2.12 22.75
C ASP A 189 -1.38 0.74 22.59
N ALA A 190 -2.10 -0.25 22.05
CA ALA A 190 -1.51 -1.53 21.68
C ALA A 190 -0.45 -1.37 20.58
N TRP A 191 -0.74 -0.61 19.54
CA TRP A 191 0.24 -0.29 18.49
C TRP A 191 1.44 0.50 19.03
N MET A 192 1.22 1.42 19.97
CA MET A 192 2.28 2.20 20.59
C MET A 192 3.23 1.33 21.40
N ARG A 193 2.70 0.37 22.16
CA ARG A 193 3.50 -0.61 22.91
C ARG A 193 4.33 -1.49 21.98
N GLU A 194 3.73 -2.02 20.92
CA GLU A 194 4.46 -2.82 19.92
C GLU A 194 5.65 -2.03 19.35
N HIS A 195 5.46 -0.77 18.97
CA HIS A 195 6.56 0.05 18.45
C HIS A 195 7.64 0.32 19.50
N ALA A 196 7.26 0.49 20.77
CA ALA A 196 8.23 0.66 21.85
C ALA A 196 9.06 -0.62 22.08
N GLU A 197 8.42 -1.79 22.05
CA GLU A 197 9.07 -3.10 22.17
C GLU A 197 10.03 -3.38 21.00
N CYS A 198 9.66 -2.99 19.77
CA CYS A 198 10.52 -3.10 18.60
C CYS A 198 11.63 -2.04 18.52
N GLY A 199 11.65 -1.04 19.42
CA GLY A 199 12.55 0.11 19.31
C GLY A 199 12.27 1.01 18.10
N TRP A 200 11.07 0.93 17.53
CA TRP A 200 10.65 1.71 16.38
C TRP A 200 10.23 3.13 16.78
N PRO A 201 10.52 4.14 15.92
CA PRO A 201 9.96 5.47 16.11
C PRO A 201 8.43 5.38 16.11
N TRP A 202 7.80 6.04 17.08
CA TRP A 202 6.34 6.20 17.09
C TRP A 202 5.92 7.31 16.13
N LEU A 203 4.63 7.39 15.81
CA LEU A 203 4.10 8.51 15.02
C LEU A 203 4.33 9.84 15.76
N PRO A 204 4.67 10.93 15.03
CA PRO A 204 4.68 12.27 15.63
C PRO A 204 3.24 12.72 15.90
N ASP A 205 3.08 13.87 16.55
CA ASP A 205 1.77 14.48 16.77
C ASP A 205 0.96 14.51 15.47
N THR A 206 -0.19 13.82 15.47
CA THR A 206 -1.06 13.68 14.30
C THR A 206 -1.89 14.95 14.05
N GLY A 207 -1.82 15.95 14.93
CA GLY A 207 -2.50 17.23 14.79
C GLY A 207 -4.01 17.03 14.72
N ARG A 208 -4.62 17.37 13.57
CA ARG A 208 -6.07 17.23 13.35
C ARG A 208 -6.50 15.83 12.91
N HIS A 209 -5.57 14.92 12.67
CA HIS A 209 -5.88 13.56 12.25
C HIS A 209 -6.26 12.71 13.46
N GLU A 210 -7.56 12.54 13.68
CA GLU A 210 -8.13 11.69 14.75
C GLU A 210 -8.05 10.19 14.43
N TRP A 211 -7.83 9.86 13.16
CA TRP A 211 -7.78 8.48 12.65
C TRP A 211 -6.52 8.27 11.83
N VAL A 212 -5.82 7.18 12.12
CA VAL A 212 -4.69 6.68 11.34
C VAL A 212 -4.94 5.22 10.95
N TYR A 213 -4.09 4.63 10.12
CA TYR A 213 -4.34 3.29 9.59
C TYR A 213 -3.25 2.30 9.96
N PHE A 214 -3.66 1.11 10.40
CA PHE A 214 -2.76 0.03 10.79
C PHE A 214 -3.17 -1.30 10.16
N PRO A 215 -2.26 -2.28 10.07
CA PRO A 215 -2.63 -3.66 9.74
C PRO A 215 -3.80 -4.14 10.59
N ARG A 216 -4.73 -4.88 9.97
CA ARG A 216 -5.87 -5.47 10.66
C ARG A 216 -5.41 -6.50 11.71
N LEU A 217 -5.95 -6.42 12.93
CA LEU A 217 -5.56 -7.31 14.02
C LEU A 217 -6.22 -8.70 13.97
N ASP A 218 -7.41 -8.82 13.36
CA ASP A 218 -8.15 -10.10 13.26
C ASP A 218 -8.33 -10.85 14.59
N GLY A 219 -8.48 -10.09 15.69
CA GLY A 219 -8.59 -10.63 17.05
C GLY A 219 -7.25 -11.06 17.68
N GLY A 220 -6.14 -10.89 16.96
CA GLY A 220 -4.77 -11.08 17.44
C GLY A 220 -4.11 -9.80 17.95
N LYS A 221 -2.78 -9.82 18.04
CA LYS A 221 -1.95 -8.69 18.51
C LYS A 221 -1.22 -7.99 17.36
N PRO A 222 -0.77 -6.74 17.54
CA PRO A 222 -0.01 -5.99 16.54
C PRO A 222 1.14 -6.76 15.88
N SER A 223 1.92 -7.51 16.66
CA SER A 223 3.01 -8.34 16.13
C SER A 223 2.57 -9.32 15.04
N ASP A 224 1.41 -9.98 15.21
CA ASP A 224 0.94 -11.00 14.28
C ASP A 224 0.50 -10.35 12.95
N ALA A 225 -0.17 -9.21 13.06
CA ALA A 225 -0.59 -8.41 11.92
C ALA A 225 0.62 -7.83 11.15
N LEU A 226 1.69 -7.45 11.85
CA LEU A 226 2.95 -7.01 11.24
C LEU A 226 3.68 -8.15 10.54
N SER A 227 3.79 -9.33 11.17
CA SER A 227 4.38 -10.51 10.54
C SER A 227 3.68 -10.83 9.21
N ALA A 228 2.34 -10.87 9.21
CA ALA A 228 1.58 -11.11 7.99
C ALA A 228 1.77 -10.02 6.92
N PHE A 229 1.97 -8.76 7.32
CA PHE A 229 2.30 -7.67 6.41
C PHE A 229 3.70 -7.83 5.80
N PHE A 230 4.70 -8.16 6.61
CA PHE A 230 6.09 -8.33 6.13
C PHE A 230 6.27 -9.56 5.27
N GLU A 231 5.62 -10.68 5.59
CA GLU A 231 5.64 -11.87 4.72
C GLU A 231 5.11 -11.54 3.32
N LYS A 232 4.03 -10.76 3.22
CA LYS A 232 3.50 -10.31 1.93
C LYS A 232 4.48 -9.37 1.23
N LEU A 233 5.13 -8.47 1.97
CA LEU A 233 6.13 -7.55 1.43
C LEU A 233 7.31 -8.30 0.81
N GLU A 234 7.85 -9.29 1.53
CA GLU A 234 8.96 -10.14 1.07
C GLU A 234 8.58 -10.97 -0.15
N GLN A 235 7.38 -11.57 -0.16
CA GLN A 235 6.88 -12.33 -1.31
C GLN A 235 6.78 -11.48 -2.58
N MET A 236 6.43 -10.20 -2.46
CA MET A 236 6.40 -9.28 -3.60
C MET A 236 7.81 -8.93 -4.09
N GLN A 237 8.73 -8.59 -3.17
CA GLN A 237 10.12 -8.26 -3.50
C GLN A 237 10.88 -9.45 -4.12
N GLY A 238 10.59 -10.68 -3.67
CA GLY A 238 11.17 -11.90 -4.22
C GLY A 238 10.67 -12.24 -5.64
N ARG A 239 9.45 -11.85 -6.00
CA ARG A 239 8.93 -12.00 -7.38
C ARG A 239 9.59 -11.01 -8.33
N GLU A 240 9.76 -9.76 -7.90
CA GLU A 240 10.42 -8.71 -8.70
C GLU A 240 11.90 -9.02 -8.98
N ALA A 241 12.58 -9.74 -8.08
CA ALA A 241 13.96 -10.18 -8.30
C ALA A 241 14.11 -11.42 -9.21
N ALA A 242 13.01 -12.12 -9.50
CA ALA A 242 12.98 -13.35 -10.30
C ALA A 242 12.48 -13.14 -11.74
N GLU A 243 11.92 -11.96 -12.05
CA GLU A 243 11.50 -11.51 -13.39
C GLU A 243 12.59 -10.67 -14.08
#